data_AF-A0A7S2KAC0-F1
#
_entry.id   AF-A0A7S2KAC0-F1
#
_cell.length_a   1.000
_cell.length_b   1.000
_cell.length_c   1.000
_cell.angle_alpha   90.00
_cell.angle_beta   90.00
_cell.angle_gamma   90.00
#
_symmetry.space_group_name_H-M   'P 1'
#
loop_
_entity.id
_entity.type
_entity.pdbx_description
1 polymer ?
#
loop_
_entity_poly.entity_id
_entity_poly.type
_entity_poly.pdbx_seq_one_letter_code
_entity_poly.pdbx_strand_id
1 'polypeptide(L)'
;AAISRLVTNDYCKELLDAPYRLIRSDETRQSLRLAEDLRLFHAHLAKGGLLKLLKTPEPLMMYRHRDGMSQSSQTPRRLLLKLRVKALEDRVLKVDPVFRDGFAIWGAGRDGKDFLKALHLEVRKNVKCFVDVDEKKIRAKYYVNKEIGVKLPVVHFSELANNDSSGVATQSSLLQQNGEEENGDRGSSSASTALPNSTRIQKERKTDHGAKRRRTEPSSSAKFSHLPVIVCVAMYRTDGALESNVKSIGRTEGVNLWHFI
;
A
#
# COMPACT_ATOMS: atom_id res chain seq x y z
N ALA A 1 -42.66 20.42 9.39
CA ALA A 1 -43.35 19.38 10.18
C ALA A 1 -43.49 18.01 9.49
N ALA A 2 -43.12 17.84 8.20
CA ALA A 2 -43.37 16.59 7.46
C ALA A 2 -42.19 15.60 7.38
N ILE A 3 -40.97 15.95 7.82
CA ILE A 3 -39.78 15.07 7.75
C ILE A 3 -39.52 14.33 9.09
N SER A 4 -40.36 14.56 10.11
CA SER A 4 -40.20 13.96 11.45
C SER A 4 -40.96 12.62 11.63
N ARG A 5 -41.69 12.14 10.61
CA ARG A 5 -42.57 10.96 10.73
C ARG A 5 -42.18 9.74 9.91
N LEU A 6 -41.04 9.74 9.22
CA LEU A 6 -40.56 8.56 8.47
C LEU A 6 -39.51 7.73 9.19
N VAL A 7 -39.21 8.03 10.46
CA VAL A 7 -38.40 7.16 11.33
C VAL A 7 -39.34 6.42 12.28
N THR A 8 -40.27 5.64 11.72
CA THR A 8 -41.04 4.67 12.50
C THR A 8 -40.19 3.41 12.70
N ASN A 9 -40.40 2.74 13.84
CA ASN A 9 -39.71 1.51 14.25
C ASN A 9 -39.71 0.40 13.19
N ASP A 10 -40.61 0.46 12.22
CA ASP A 10 -40.76 -0.54 11.17
C ASP A 10 -39.67 -0.47 10.10
N TYR A 11 -39.10 0.71 9.81
CA TYR A 11 -37.96 0.84 8.88
C TYR A 11 -36.69 0.18 9.46
N CYS A 12 -36.52 0.26 10.78
CA CYS A 12 -35.46 -0.46 11.48
C CYS A 12 -35.65 -1.98 11.41
N LYS A 13 -36.89 -2.47 11.35
CA LYS A 13 -37.22 -3.90 11.24
C LYS A 13 -37.01 -4.42 9.82
N GLU A 14 -37.43 -3.68 8.78
CA GLU A 14 -37.10 -4.03 7.39
C GLU A 14 -35.60 -3.94 7.08
N LEU A 15 -34.85 -2.99 7.69
CA LEU A 15 -33.39 -2.95 7.65
C LEU A 15 -32.70 -4.06 8.48
N LEU A 16 -33.44 -4.73 9.38
CA LEU A 16 -32.99 -5.92 10.11
C LEU A 16 -33.21 -7.20 9.32
N ASP A 17 -34.29 -7.26 8.53
CA ASP A 17 -34.69 -8.46 7.77
C ASP A 17 -34.21 -8.46 6.30
N ALA A 18 -33.69 -7.33 5.78
CA ALA A 18 -33.10 -7.29 4.45
C ALA A 18 -31.73 -8.02 4.44
N PRO A 19 -31.43 -8.88 3.44
CA PRO A 19 -30.19 -9.68 3.35
C PRO A 19 -28.90 -8.87 3.09
N TYR A 20 -28.91 -7.56 3.38
CA TYR A 20 -27.85 -6.64 3.02
C TYR A 20 -27.17 -6.10 4.24
N ARG A 21 -26.14 -6.81 4.66
CA ARG A 21 -25.44 -6.40 5.84
C ARG A 21 -23.97 -6.73 5.70
N LEU A 22 -23.22 -5.69 5.39
CA LEU A 22 -21.81 -5.60 5.74
C LEU A 22 -21.69 -5.64 7.27
N ILE A 23 -22.04 -6.78 7.87
CA ILE A 23 -21.95 -7.08 9.30
C ILE A 23 -20.69 -7.90 9.51
N ARG A 24 -19.94 -7.56 10.54
CA ARG A 24 -18.93 -8.48 11.06
C ARG A 24 -19.51 -9.33 12.20
N SER A 25 -18.99 -10.54 12.36
CA SER A 25 -19.42 -11.45 13.42
C SER A 25 -19.24 -10.89 14.84
N ASP A 26 -18.37 -9.89 15.03
CA ASP A 26 -18.08 -9.25 16.31
C ASP A 26 -18.95 -7.99 16.61
N GLU A 27 -20.00 -7.72 15.84
CA GLU A 27 -20.81 -6.49 16.00
C GLU A 27 -21.98 -6.63 16.97
N THR A 28 -22.28 -5.54 17.69
CA THR A 28 -23.41 -5.42 18.62
C THR A 28 -24.50 -4.53 18.03
N ARG A 29 -25.72 -4.56 18.61
CA ARG A 29 -26.80 -3.62 18.21
C ARG A 29 -26.36 -2.16 18.21
N GLN A 30 -25.48 -1.77 19.14
CA GLN A 30 -24.97 -0.41 19.22
C GLN A 30 -23.99 -0.08 18.09
N SER A 31 -23.09 -1.01 17.73
CA SER A 31 -22.12 -0.77 16.65
C SER A 31 -22.75 -0.82 15.25
N LEU A 32 -23.88 -1.52 15.09
CA LEU A 32 -24.63 -1.57 13.84
C LEU A 32 -25.22 -0.22 13.43
N ARG A 33 -25.47 0.67 14.39
CA ARG A 33 -25.94 2.05 14.14
C ARG A 33 -24.83 2.98 13.63
N LEU A 34 -23.58 2.53 13.66
CA LEU A 34 -22.43 3.31 13.19
C LEU A 34 -22.12 3.00 11.73
N ALA A 35 -21.55 3.98 11.04
CA ALA A 35 -21.19 3.91 9.62
C ALA A 35 -22.38 3.55 8.68
N GLU A 36 -23.58 4.05 8.98
CA GLU A 36 -24.80 3.77 8.21
C GLU A 36 -24.61 4.11 6.72
N ASP A 37 -24.02 5.26 6.39
CA ASP A 37 -23.77 5.67 5.00
C ASP A 37 -22.87 4.67 4.25
N LEU A 38 -21.80 4.20 4.90
CA LEU A 38 -20.87 3.23 4.32
C LEU A 38 -21.55 1.86 4.11
N ARG A 39 -22.37 1.43 5.07
CA ARG A 39 -23.13 0.18 4.96
C ARG A 39 -24.17 0.27 3.85
N LEU A 40 -24.90 1.39 3.77
CA LEU A 40 -25.87 1.66 2.71
C LEU A 40 -25.19 1.65 1.34
N PHE A 41 -24.04 2.31 1.21
CA PHE A 41 -23.25 2.31 -0.02
C PHE A 41 -22.87 0.90 -0.47
N HIS A 42 -22.32 0.08 0.42
CA HIS A 42 -21.95 -1.29 0.06
C HIS A 42 -23.17 -2.20 -0.17
N ALA A 43 -24.28 -1.98 0.54
CA ALA A 43 -25.55 -2.66 0.30
C ALA A 43 -26.11 -2.34 -1.10
N HIS A 44 -26.11 -1.07 -1.51
CA HIS A 44 -26.51 -0.64 -2.85
C HIS A 44 -25.73 -1.40 -3.93
N LEU A 45 -24.41 -1.43 -3.78
CA LEU A 45 -23.56 -2.12 -4.75
C LEU A 45 -23.74 -3.65 -4.74
N ALA A 46 -24.01 -4.26 -3.59
CA ALA A 46 -24.31 -5.69 -3.50
C ALA A 46 -25.62 -6.06 -4.22
N LYS A 47 -26.53 -5.11 -4.41
CA LYS A 47 -27.77 -5.26 -5.20
C LYS A 47 -27.57 -5.04 -6.70
N GLY A 48 -26.33 -4.91 -7.18
CA GLY A 48 -26.06 -4.50 -8.56
C GLY A 48 -26.36 -3.02 -8.83
N GLY A 49 -26.48 -2.21 -7.77
CA GLY A 49 -26.65 -0.78 -7.88
C GLY A 49 -25.49 -0.14 -8.65
N LEU A 50 -25.81 0.75 -9.58
CA LEU A 50 -24.81 1.47 -10.38
C LEU A 50 -24.35 2.73 -9.66
N LEU A 51 -23.10 3.13 -9.93
CA LEU A 51 -22.57 4.43 -9.52
C LEU A 51 -22.35 5.28 -10.76
N LYS A 52 -22.71 6.56 -10.67
CA LYS A 52 -22.44 7.54 -11.72
C LYS A 52 -21.84 8.77 -11.05
N LEU A 53 -20.66 9.17 -11.51
CA LEU A 53 -20.10 10.46 -11.12
C LEU A 53 -20.85 11.55 -11.89
N LEU A 54 -21.57 12.40 -11.15
CA LEU A 54 -22.28 13.54 -11.70
C LEU A 54 -21.59 14.81 -11.19
N LYS A 55 -20.98 15.56 -12.10
CA LYS A 55 -20.46 16.89 -11.78
C LYS A 55 -21.58 17.89 -11.97
N THR A 56 -22.06 18.47 -10.87
CA THR A 56 -23.09 19.50 -10.88
C THR A 56 -22.47 20.87 -10.63
N PRO A 57 -22.97 21.94 -11.28
CA PRO A 57 -22.51 23.30 -11.01
C PRO A 57 -22.96 23.76 -9.62
N GLU A 58 -24.11 23.28 -9.15
CA GLU A 58 -24.71 23.61 -7.86
C GLU A 58 -24.53 22.47 -6.83
N PRO A 59 -24.41 22.78 -5.53
CA PRO A 59 -24.37 21.77 -4.47
C PRO A 59 -25.65 20.91 -4.44
N LEU A 60 -25.51 19.59 -4.54
CA LEU A 60 -26.63 18.65 -4.44
C LEU A 60 -27.18 18.51 -3.01
N MET A 61 -26.31 18.66 -2.01
CA MET A 61 -26.64 18.49 -0.61
C MET A 61 -25.84 19.48 0.23
N MET A 62 -26.54 20.28 1.03
CA MET A 62 -25.93 21.12 2.07
C MET A 62 -26.27 20.51 3.42
N TYR A 63 -25.26 20.10 4.18
CA TYR A 63 -25.44 19.63 5.55
C TYR A 63 -24.80 20.60 6.54
N ARG A 64 -25.45 20.80 7.69
CA ARG A 64 -24.89 21.60 8.78
C ARG A 64 -24.19 20.69 9.77
N HIS A 65 -22.87 20.82 9.86
CA HIS A 65 -22.12 20.16 10.94
C HIS A 65 -22.54 20.71 12.31
N ARG A 66 -22.68 19.82 13.28
CA ARG A 66 -22.87 20.15 14.69
C ARG A 66 -21.90 19.31 15.49
N ASP A 67 -20.99 19.97 16.19
CA ASP A 67 -19.96 19.31 16.99
C ASP A 67 -20.60 18.36 18.02
N GLY A 68 -20.05 17.15 18.14
CA GLY A 68 -20.55 16.10 19.04
C GLY A 68 -21.86 15.41 18.62
N MET A 69 -22.61 15.99 17.68
CA MET A 69 -23.91 15.47 17.25
C MET A 69 -23.86 14.72 15.92
N SER A 70 -22.73 14.77 15.21
CA SER A 70 -22.53 14.01 13.98
C SER A 70 -22.23 12.54 14.29
N GLN A 71 -23.04 11.62 13.77
CA GLN A 71 -22.75 10.17 13.81
C GLN A 71 -21.40 9.84 13.16
N SER A 72 -20.99 10.58 12.13
CA SER A 72 -19.69 10.42 11.49
C SER A 72 -18.54 10.72 12.44
N SER A 73 -18.71 11.70 13.35
CA SER A 73 -17.69 12.02 14.37
C SER A 73 -17.56 10.93 15.45
N GLN A 74 -18.64 10.20 15.73
CA GLN A 74 -18.68 9.11 16.70
C GLN A 74 -18.21 7.77 16.12
N THR A 75 -18.15 7.65 14.78
CA THR A 75 -17.78 6.41 14.10
C THR A 75 -16.27 6.16 14.20
N PRO A 76 -15.81 5.08 14.86
CA PRO A 76 -14.38 4.83 15.02
C PRO A 76 -13.71 4.53 13.68
N ARG A 77 -12.55 5.15 13.42
CA ARG A 77 -11.72 4.86 12.22
C ARG A 77 -11.45 3.37 12.03
N ARG A 78 -11.23 2.65 13.14
CA ARG A 78 -11.01 1.19 13.13
C ARG A 78 -12.25 0.42 12.64
N LEU A 79 -13.46 0.90 12.94
CA LEU A 79 -14.69 0.29 12.43
C LEU A 79 -14.81 0.52 10.91
N LEU A 80 -14.57 1.75 10.44
CA LEU A 80 -14.59 2.06 9.01
C LEU A 80 -13.59 1.18 8.23
N LEU A 81 -12.34 1.08 8.72
CA LEU A 81 -11.33 0.20 8.13
C LEU A 81 -11.84 -1.25 8.06
N LYS A 82 -12.31 -1.78 9.18
CA LYS A 82 -12.83 -3.14 9.30
C LYS A 82 -13.98 -3.44 8.35
N LEU A 83 -14.91 -2.49 8.15
CA LEU A 83 -16.03 -2.61 7.23
C LEU A 83 -15.55 -2.57 5.77
N ARG A 84 -14.66 -1.64 5.43
CA ARG A 84 -14.09 -1.52 4.08
C ARG A 84 -13.28 -2.74 3.68
N VAL A 85 -12.48 -3.30 4.61
CA VAL A 85 -11.76 -4.56 4.40
C VAL A 85 -12.73 -5.69 4.12
N LYS A 86 -13.77 -5.86 4.96
CA LYS A 86 -14.79 -6.90 4.72
C LYS A 86 -15.42 -6.75 3.34
N ALA A 87 -15.76 -5.53 2.93
CA ALA A 87 -16.35 -5.29 1.61
C ALA A 87 -15.39 -5.63 0.46
N LEU A 88 -14.10 -5.30 0.61
CA LEU A 88 -13.06 -5.67 -0.36
C LEU A 88 -12.88 -7.20 -0.42
N GLU A 89 -12.85 -7.87 0.73
CA GLU A 89 -12.74 -9.32 0.80
C GLU A 89 -13.89 -10.02 0.07
N ASP A 90 -15.12 -9.65 0.41
CA ASP A 90 -16.31 -10.33 -0.08
C ASP A 90 -16.58 -10.09 -1.56
N ARG A 91 -16.05 -9.00 -2.14
CA ARG A 91 -16.35 -8.59 -3.52
C ARG A 91 -15.19 -8.70 -4.48
N VAL A 92 -13.96 -8.64 -3.98
CA VAL A 92 -12.76 -8.65 -4.79
C VAL A 92 -11.89 -9.84 -4.39
N LEU A 93 -11.34 -9.87 -3.18
CA LEU A 93 -10.28 -10.82 -2.83
C LEU A 93 -10.73 -12.29 -2.81
N LYS A 94 -11.99 -12.57 -2.48
CA LYS A 94 -12.54 -13.95 -2.47
C LYS A 94 -13.17 -14.37 -3.81
N VAL A 95 -13.50 -13.41 -4.66
CA VAL A 95 -14.31 -13.64 -5.87
C VAL A 95 -13.43 -13.65 -7.11
N ASP A 96 -12.50 -12.70 -7.21
CA ASP A 96 -11.67 -12.53 -8.38
C ASP A 96 -10.54 -13.60 -8.41
N PRO A 97 -10.47 -14.44 -9.46
CA PRO A 97 -9.47 -15.49 -9.59
C PRO A 97 -8.01 -15.02 -9.50
N VAL A 98 -7.71 -13.76 -9.83
CA VAL A 98 -6.33 -13.24 -9.83
C VAL A 98 -5.70 -13.29 -8.43
N PHE A 99 -6.51 -13.31 -7.37
CA PHE A 99 -6.05 -13.39 -5.97
C PHE A 99 -5.84 -14.81 -5.45
N ARG A 100 -6.12 -15.87 -6.23
CA ARG A 100 -6.05 -17.26 -5.77
C ARG A 100 -4.66 -17.67 -5.28
N ASP A 101 -3.62 -17.27 -5.99
CA ASP A 101 -2.24 -17.63 -5.67
C ASP A 101 -1.59 -16.68 -4.65
N GLY A 102 -2.34 -15.66 -4.22
CA GLY A 102 -1.91 -14.67 -3.25
C GLY A 102 -1.84 -13.26 -3.82
N PHE A 103 -1.40 -12.33 -2.98
CA PHE A 103 -1.24 -10.94 -3.37
C PHE A 103 -0.20 -10.21 -2.52
N ALA A 104 0.26 -9.08 -3.03
CA ALA A 104 1.15 -8.17 -2.34
C ALA A 104 0.38 -6.98 -1.74
N ILE A 105 0.90 -6.41 -0.66
CA ILE A 105 0.42 -5.13 -0.11
C ILE A 105 1.47 -4.06 -0.38
N TRP A 106 1.12 -3.01 -1.11
CA TRP A 106 1.99 -1.84 -1.26
C TRP A 106 1.78 -0.90 -0.08
N GLY A 107 2.84 -0.70 0.70
CA GLY A 107 2.88 0.18 1.86
C GLY A 107 3.10 -0.60 3.15
N ALA A 108 4.35 -0.80 3.55
CA ALA A 108 4.74 -1.39 4.84
C ALA A 108 4.62 -0.40 6.03
N GLY A 109 3.78 0.63 5.87
CA GLY A 109 3.50 1.68 6.85
C GLY A 109 2.36 1.31 7.82
N ARG A 110 1.80 2.33 8.48
CA ARG A 110 0.66 2.16 9.39
C ARG A 110 -0.55 1.57 8.67
N ASP A 111 -0.96 2.19 7.57
CA ASP A 111 -2.21 1.85 6.87
C ASP A 111 -2.18 0.42 6.29
N GLY A 112 -1.09 0.02 5.60
CA GLY A 112 -0.96 -1.35 5.11
C GLY A 112 -0.86 -2.41 6.22
N LYS A 113 -0.24 -2.09 7.36
CA LYS A 113 -0.25 -2.99 8.53
C LYS A 113 -1.64 -3.08 9.17
N ASP A 114 -2.37 -1.98 9.24
CA ASP A 114 -3.73 -1.95 9.75
C ASP A 114 -4.70 -2.70 8.83
N PHE A 115 -4.54 -2.57 7.51
CA PHE A 115 -5.22 -3.39 6.51
C PHE A 115 -4.97 -4.89 6.73
N LEU A 116 -3.69 -5.31 6.80
CA LEU A 116 -3.31 -6.71 7.04
C LEU A 116 -3.93 -7.28 8.33
N LYS A 117 -3.93 -6.50 9.42
CA LYS A 117 -4.54 -6.89 10.70
C LYS A 117 -6.07 -6.98 10.61
N ALA A 118 -6.69 -6.18 9.76
CA ALA A 118 -8.15 -6.16 9.58
C ALA A 118 -8.68 -7.29 8.69
N LEU A 119 -7.84 -7.90 7.85
CA LEU A 119 -8.20 -9.06 7.02
C LEU A 119 -8.67 -10.24 7.87
N HIS A 120 -9.65 -10.98 7.36
CA HIS A 120 -10.04 -12.30 7.84
C HIS A 120 -8.89 -13.30 7.67
N LEU A 121 -8.80 -14.29 8.57
CA LEU A 121 -7.70 -15.26 8.60
C LEU A 121 -7.50 -15.96 7.24
N GLU A 122 -8.60 -16.39 6.62
CA GLU A 122 -8.59 -17.07 5.31
C GLU A 122 -8.02 -16.24 4.17
N VAL A 123 -8.18 -14.92 4.20
CA VAL A 123 -7.63 -14.02 3.16
C VAL A 123 -6.22 -13.57 3.55
N ARG A 124 -5.99 -13.35 4.84
CA ARG A 124 -4.68 -12.92 5.38
C ARG A 124 -3.57 -13.91 5.03
N LYS A 125 -3.83 -15.22 5.07
CA LYS A 125 -2.85 -16.26 4.72
C LYS A 125 -2.36 -16.18 3.25
N ASN A 126 -3.11 -15.50 2.39
CA ASN A 126 -2.78 -15.32 0.98
C ASN A 126 -1.88 -14.10 0.73
N VAL A 127 -1.62 -13.27 1.73
CA VAL A 127 -0.65 -12.17 1.61
C VAL A 127 0.76 -12.74 1.53
N LYS A 128 1.50 -12.39 0.47
CA LYS A 128 2.84 -12.95 0.22
C LYS A 128 3.97 -12.03 0.64
N CYS A 129 3.78 -10.71 0.54
CA CYS A 129 4.79 -9.73 0.89
C CYS A 129 4.17 -8.36 1.13
N PHE A 130 4.94 -7.49 1.78
CA PHE A 130 4.82 -6.06 1.59
C PHE A 130 5.80 -5.61 0.51
N VAL A 131 5.40 -4.59 -0.24
CA VAL A 131 6.30 -3.79 -1.05
C VAL A 131 6.31 -2.35 -0.60
N ASP A 132 7.45 -1.66 -0.73
CA ASP A 132 7.58 -0.25 -0.39
C ASP A 132 8.66 0.42 -1.25
N VAL A 133 8.77 1.74 -1.12
CA VAL A 133 9.85 2.56 -1.70
C VAL A 133 10.83 3.04 -0.60
N ASP A 134 10.39 3.02 0.66
CA ASP A 134 11.18 3.45 1.79
C ASP A 134 12.27 2.41 2.10
N GLU A 135 13.52 2.79 1.84
CA GLU A 135 14.67 1.92 2.07
C GLU A 135 14.81 1.44 3.51
N LYS A 136 14.39 2.22 4.52
CA LYS A 136 14.47 1.80 5.93
C LYS A 136 13.54 0.61 6.15
N LYS A 137 12.35 0.63 5.55
CA LYS A 137 11.40 -0.50 5.65
C LYS A 137 11.91 -1.72 4.89
N ILE A 138 12.49 -1.51 3.71
CA ILE A 138 13.07 -2.60 2.89
C ILE A 138 14.27 -3.23 3.62
N ARG A 139 15.16 -2.42 4.20
CA ARG A 139 16.31 -2.91 4.99
C ARG A 139 15.91 -3.72 6.22
N ALA A 140 14.71 -3.52 6.75
CA ALA A 140 14.18 -4.36 7.83
C ALA A 140 13.93 -5.81 7.39
N LYS A 141 13.87 -6.08 6.08
CA LYS A 141 13.67 -7.38 5.39
C LYS A 141 12.33 -8.06 5.64
N TYR A 142 11.82 -8.01 6.86
CA TYR A 142 10.58 -8.69 7.25
C TYR A 142 9.72 -7.81 8.14
N TYR A 143 8.42 -7.85 7.90
CA TYR A 143 7.41 -7.48 8.87
C TYR A 143 7.04 -8.70 9.69
N VAL A 144 7.13 -8.59 11.01
CA VAL A 144 6.75 -9.67 11.94
C VAL A 144 5.67 -9.15 12.87
N ASN A 145 4.58 -9.89 12.99
CA ASN A 145 3.57 -9.65 14.01
C ASN A 145 3.14 -11.00 14.61
N LYS A 146 3.55 -11.22 15.86
CA LYS A 146 3.31 -12.47 16.60
C LYS A 146 1.84 -12.66 16.98
N GLU A 147 1.11 -11.57 17.26
CA GLU A 147 -0.30 -11.63 17.68
C GLU A 147 -1.21 -12.24 16.61
N ILE A 148 -0.89 -11.95 15.33
CA ILE A 148 -1.63 -12.49 14.18
C ILE A 148 -0.85 -13.58 13.43
N GLY A 149 0.29 -14.03 13.98
CA GLY A 149 1.08 -15.14 13.44
C GLY A 149 1.71 -14.90 12.07
N VAL A 150 2.07 -13.65 11.71
CA VAL A 150 2.63 -13.33 10.38
C VAL A 150 4.11 -12.97 10.42
N LYS A 151 4.84 -13.46 9.42
CA LYS A 151 6.19 -13.02 9.05
C LYS A 151 6.24 -12.87 7.54
N LEU A 152 6.18 -11.64 7.05
CA LEU A 152 6.10 -11.32 5.63
C LEU A 152 7.37 -10.59 5.19
N PRO A 153 7.97 -10.93 4.04
CA PRO A 153 9.07 -10.15 3.49
C PRO A 153 8.60 -8.74 3.14
N VAL A 154 9.50 -7.77 3.30
CA VAL A 154 9.35 -6.39 2.83
C VAL A 154 10.39 -6.17 1.75
N VAL A 155 9.93 -5.97 0.51
CA VAL A 155 10.79 -5.83 -0.67
C VAL A 155 10.54 -4.51 -1.39
N HIS A 156 11.40 -4.16 -2.34
CA HIS A 156 11.19 -2.99 -3.19
C HIS A 156 10.05 -3.25 -4.18
N PHE A 157 9.28 -2.21 -4.52
CA PHE A 157 8.12 -2.34 -5.43
C PHE A 157 8.48 -2.87 -6.82
N SER A 158 9.72 -2.67 -7.28
CA SER A 158 10.20 -3.17 -8.57
C SER A 158 10.15 -4.70 -8.70
N GLU A 159 10.07 -5.45 -7.60
CA GLU A 159 9.86 -6.90 -7.61
C GLU A 159 8.48 -7.30 -8.16
N LEU A 160 7.58 -6.33 -8.34
CA LEU A 160 6.28 -6.49 -9.00
C LEU A 160 6.32 -6.15 -10.49
N ALA A 161 7.48 -5.81 -11.08
CA ALA A 161 7.55 -5.49 -12.50
C ALA A 161 7.14 -6.69 -13.38
N ASN A 162 6.33 -6.45 -14.41
CA ASN A 162 6.00 -7.49 -15.38
C ASN A 162 7.24 -7.87 -16.20
N ASN A 163 7.52 -9.17 -16.28
CA ASN A 163 8.65 -9.69 -17.07
C ASN A 163 8.42 -9.58 -18.59
N ASP A 164 7.22 -9.20 -19.04
CA ASP A 164 6.86 -9.05 -20.46
C ASP A 164 7.46 -7.80 -21.10
N SER A 165 8.33 -7.08 -20.37
CA SER A 165 9.13 -6.00 -20.90
C SER A 165 10.32 -6.56 -21.68
N SER A 166 10.07 -7.16 -22.84
CA SER A 166 11.11 -7.32 -23.86
C SER A 166 11.58 -5.92 -24.28
N GLY A 167 12.67 -5.45 -23.64
CA GLY A 167 13.55 -4.40 -24.14
C GLY A 167 13.12 -2.95 -23.89
N VAL A 168 13.21 -2.47 -22.65
CA VAL A 168 13.79 -1.14 -22.40
C VAL A 168 14.71 -1.26 -21.20
N ALA A 169 16.01 -1.12 -21.46
CA ALA A 169 17.04 -1.14 -20.44
C ALA A 169 16.86 0.04 -19.48
N THR A 170 16.77 -0.25 -18.18
CA THR A 170 17.02 0.76 -17.14
C THR A 170 17.76 0.15 -15.96
N GLN A 171 18.96 -0.37 -16.23
CA GLN A 171 20.03 -0.40 -15.24
C GLN A 171 21.19 0.44 -15.77
N SER A 172 21.13 1.76 -15.50
CA SER A 172 22.28 2.69 -15.37
C SER A 172 21.91 4.13 -15.76
N SER A 173 21.04 4.82 -15.01
CA SER A 173 20.91 6.28 -15.17
C SER A 173 20.26 6.99 -13.96
N LEU A 174 20.64 6.63 -12.73
CA LEU A 174 20.20 7.38 -11.54
C LEU A 174 21.32 7.70 -10.54
N LEU A 175 22.57 7.71 -11.01
CA LEU A 175 23.69 8.30 -10.26
C LEU A 175 24.60 9.03 -11.26
N GLN A 176 24.24 10.28 -11.55
CA GLN A 176 25.12 11.42 -11.86
C GLN A 176 24.29 12.53 -12.50
N GLN A 177 23.95 13.53 -11.70
CA GLN A 177 23.97 14.90 -12.18
C GLN A 177 24.78 15.70 -11.19
N ASN A 178 25.99 16.03 -11.63
CA ASN A 178 26.81 17.10 -11.08
C ASN A 178 26.05 18.41 -11.31
N GLY A 179 25.92 19.21 -10.26
CA GLY A 179 25.73 20.65 -10.38
C GLY A 179 27.09 21.31 -10.19
N GLU A 180 27.73 21.67 -11.30
CA GLU A 180 28.77 22.69 -11.33
C GLU A 180 28.06 24.06 -11.39
N GLU A 181 28.37 24.94 -10.44
CA GLU A 181 28.29 26.40 -10.63
C GLU A 181 29.61 27.00 -10.14
N GLU A 182 30.42 27.48 -11.09
CA GLU A 182 31.39 28.58 -10.95
C GLU A 182 30.60 29.88 -10.62
N ASN A 183 31.09 30.95 -9.99
CA ASN A 183 32.42 31.52 -9.83
C ASN A 183 32.35 32.58 -8.71
N GLY A 184 33.45 32.86 -8.00
CA GLY A 184 33.48 33.92 -6.99
C GLY A 184 34.79 34.04 -6.21
N ASP A 185 35.82 34.53 -6.89
CA ASP A 185 37.15 34.92 -6.41
C ASP A 185 37.17 35.81 -5.15
N ARG A 186 38.09 35.51 -4.21
CA ARG A 186 38.98 36.46 -3.51
C ARG A 186 39.90 35.72 -2.52
N GLY A 187 41.20 35.90 -2.72
CA GLY A 187 42.26 35.14 -2.03
C GLY A 187 42.62 35.56 -0.61
N SER A 188 43.54 34.80 0.01
CA SER A 188 44.81 35.30 0.56
C SER A 188 45.58 34.17 1.27
N SER A 189 46.88 34.11 0.96
CA SER A 189 48.03 33.75 1.82
C SER A 189 47.90 32.66 2.89
N SER A 190 48.72 31.61 2.79
CA SER A 190 50.02 31.48 3.53
C SER A 190 50.41 30.01 3.76
N ALA A 191 51.71 29.74 3.58
CA ALA A 191 52.62 28.77 4.24
C ALA A 191 52.09 27.37 4.65
N SER A 192 52.79 26.25 4.51
CA SER A 192 54.23 26.00 4.63
C SER A 192 54.57 24.55 4.21
N THR A 193 55.70 24.40 3.54
CA THR A 193 56.82 23.47 3.84
C THR A 193 56.58 21.96 4.05
N ALA A 194 57.32 21.17 3.24
CA ALA A 194 58.11 19.97 3.57
C ALA A 194 57.73 18.65 2.84
N LEU A 195 58.63 18.26 1.94
CA LEU A 195 58.97 16.89 1.50
C LEU A 195 60.38 16.57 2.06
N PRO A 196 60.99 15.39 1.84
CA PRO A 196 60.51 14.00 1.76
C PRO A 196 61.40 13.04 2.58
N ASN A 197 61.16 11.72 2.47
CA ASN A 197 62.04 10.54 2.73
C ASN A 197 61.30 9.49 3.58
N SER A 198 61.42 8.17 3.43
CA SER A 198 62.30 7.29 2.65
C SER A 198 61.74 5.86 2.76
N THR A 199 61.87 5.09 1.68
CA THR A 199 62.11 3.64 1.55
C THR A 199 61.70 2.65 2.68
N ARG A 200 61.10 1.49 2.32
CA ARG A 200 61.78 0.15 2.30
C ARG A 200 60.83 -1.08 2.44
N ILE A 201 60.85 -1.91 1.39
CA ILE A 201 60.85 -3.40 1.32
C ILE A 201 59.59 -4.26 1.62
N GLN A 202 59.39 -5.15 0.64
CA GLN A 202 58.54 -6.32 0.45
C GLN A 202 58.53 -7.37 1.57
N LYS A 203 57.42 -8.13 1.67
CA LYS A 203 57.49 -9.58 1.91
C LYS A 203 56.28 -10.32 1.33
N GLU A 204 56.55 -11.13 0.31
CA GLU A 204 55.64 -12.14 -0.25
C GLU A 204 55.43 -13.31 0.73
N ARG A 205 54.21 -13.86 0.76
CA ARG A 205 53.96 -15.28 1.07
C ARG A 205 52.83 -15.83 0.17
N LYS A 206 53.22 -16.74 -0.73
CA LYS A 206 52.47 -17.88 -1.31
C LYS A 206 51.76 -18.66 -0.18
N THR A 207 50.64 -19.38 -0.31
CA THR A 207 49.80 -20.03 -1.34
C THR A 207 48.45 -20.31 -0.63
N ASP A 208 47.29 -20.44 -1.27
CA ASP A 208 46.76 -21.75 -1.68
C ASP A 208 45.45 -21.61 -2.47
N HIS A 209 45.27 -22.50 -3.45
CA HIS A 209 44.20 -22.52 -4.43
C HIS A 209 42.94 -23.18 -3.88
N GLY A 210 41.90 -22.39 -3.62
CA GLY A 210 40.55 -22.88 -3.37
C GLY A 210 39.56 -22.18 -4.30
N ALA A 211 39.47 -22.62 -5.55
CA ALA A 211 38.47 -22.16 -6.51
C ALA A 211 37.06 -22.59 -6.06
N LYS A 212 36.49 -21.86 -5.10
CA LYS A 212 35.08 -21.96 -4.74
C LYS A 212 34.28 -21.48 -5.95
N ARG A 213 33.75 -22.44 -6.71
CA ARG A 213 32.66 -22.26 -7.66
C ARG A 213 31.58 -21.41 -6.98
N ARG A 214 31.55 -20.11 -7.26
CA ARG A 214 30.39 -19.26 -7.00
C ARG A 214 29.26 -19.87 -7.81
N ARG A 215 28.35 -20.58 -7.14
CA ARG A 215 27.02 -20.81 -7.68
C ARG A 215 26.45 -19.43 -7.96
N THR A 216 26.35 -19.09 -9.23
CA THR A 216 25.51 -18.01 -9.71
C THR A 216 24.09 -18.38 -9.31
N GLU A 217 23.63 -17.82 -8.19
CA GLU A 217 22.20 -17.77 -7.86
C GLU A 217 21.48 -17.16 -9.06
N PRO A 218 20.43 -17.80 -9.59
CA PRO A 218 19.71 -17.27 -10.73
C PRO A 218 19.17 -15.88 -10.38
N SER A 219 19.42 -14.92 -11.27
CA SER A 219 18.92 -13.55 -11.21
C SER A 219 17.45 -13.53 -10.76
N SER A 220 17.20 -12.98 -9.57
CA SER A 220 16.04 -13.29 -8.73
C SER A 220 14.81 -12.41 -8.97
N SER A 221 14.68 -11.74 -10.12
CA SER A 221 13.68 -10.67 -10.32
C SER A 221 12.23 -11.14 -10.53
N ALA A 222 11.96 -12.44 -10.50
CA ALA A 222 10.66 -13.01 -10.85
C ALA A 222 9.81 -13.48 -9.66
N LYS A 223 10.18 -13.17 -8.41
CA LYS A 223 9.51 -13.80 -7.25
C LYS A 223 8.07 -13.33 -7.06
N PHE A 224 7.76 -12.08 -7.40
CA PHE A 224 6.45 -11.48 -7.09
C PHE A 224 5.75 -10.83 -8.29
N SER A 225 6.32 -10.93 -9.50
CA SER A 225 5.78 -10.30 -10.71
C SER A 225 4.37 -10.77 -11.10
N HIS A 226 3.99 -12.00 -10.75
CA HIS A 226 2.65 -12.53 -11.04
C HIS A 226 1.57 -12.07 -10.03
N LEU A 227 1.95 -11.56 -8.86
CA LEU A 227 0.99 -11.26 -7.80
C LEU A 227 0.18 -9.99 -8.12
N PRO A 228 -1.15 -9.98 -7.94
CA PRO A 228 -1.88 -8.72 -7.85
C PRO A 228 -1.45 -7.93 -6.62
N VAL A 229 -1.67 -6.61 -6.64
CA VAL A 229 -1.28 -5.71 -5.55
C VAL A 229 -2.44 -4.89 -5.00
N ILE A 230 -2.53 -4.83 -3.66
CA ILE A 230 -3.40 -3.89 -2.96
C ILE A 230 -2.56 -2.70 -2.48
N VAL A 231 -2.88 -1.51 -2.97
CA VAL A 231 -2.15 -0.27 -2.67
C VAL A 231 -2.77 0.41 -1.46
N CYS A 232 -2.06 0.35 -0.33
CA CYS A 232 -2.41 1.01 0.93
C CYS A 232 -1.65 2.32 1.15
N VAL A 233 -1.35 3.03 0.06
CA VAL A 233 -0.70 4.34 0.05
C VAL A 233 -1.68 5.34 -0.53
N ALA A 234 -1.80 6.49 0.12
CA ALA A 234 -2.70 7.55 -0.32
C ALA A 234 -2.25 8.13 -1.67
N MET A 235 -3.17 8.14 -2.65
CA MET A 235 -2.97 8.78 -3.95
C MET A 235 -2.82 10.30 -3.79
N TYR A 236 -2.14 10.94 -4.75
CA TYR A 236 -1.98 12.39 -4.84
C TYR A 236 -1.28 13.09 -3.66
N ARG A 237 -0.74 12.33 -2.69
CA ARG A 237 0.05 12.88 -1.57
C ARG A 237 1.55 12.88 -1.82
N THR A 238 1.98 12.21 -2.89
CA THR A 238 3.40 12.05 -3.25
C THR A 238 3.74 12.75 -4.56
N ASP A 239 2.98 13.79 -4.92
CA ASP A 239 3.21 14.59 -6.14
C ASP A 239 3.39 13.73 -7.40
N GLY A 240 2.54 12.70 -7.56
CA GLY A 240 2.59 11.79 -8.71
C GLY A 240 3.64 10.65 -8.64
N ALA A 241 4.45 10.58 -7.57
CA ALA A 241 5.51 9.57 -7.46
C ALA A 241 4.96 8.13 -7.37
N LEU A 242 3.87 7.90 -6.61
CA LEU A 242 3.23 6.59 -6.53
C LEU A 242 2.71 6.17 -7.91
N GLU A 243 2.02 7.07 -8.59
CA GLU A 243 1.43 6.85 -9.90
C GLU A 243 2.52 6.56 -10.96
N SER A 244 3.65 7.27 -10.89
CA SER A 244 4.81 7.03 -11.74
C SER A 244 5.44 5.66 -11.48
N ASN A 245 5.55 5.25 -10.22
CA ASN A 245 6.05 3.93 -9.84
C ASN A 245 5.11 2.81 -10.29
N VAL A 246 3.80 2.99 -10.14
CA VAL A 246 2.79 2.04 -10.64
C VAL A 246 2.92 1.87 -12.15
N LYS A 247 3.08 2.98 -12.89
CA LYS A 247 3.30 2.96 -14.34
C LYS A 247 4.58 2.23 -14.71
N SER A 248 5.67 2.43 -13.96
CA SER A 248 6.98 1.83 -14.28
C SER A 248 7.02 0.31 -14.10
N ILE A 249 6.16 -0.26 -13.25
CA ILE A 249 6.04 -1.73 -13.08
C ILE A 249 4.95 -2.36 -13.96
N GLY A 250 4.27 -1.57 -14.81
CA GLY A 250 3.27 -2.08 -15.75
C GLY A 250 1.97 -2.59 -15.11
N ARG A 251 1.57 -2.01 -13.97
CA ARG A 251 0.33 -2.40 -13.29
C ARG A 251 -0.87 -1.57 -13.73
N THR A 252 -2.02 -2.23 -13.81
CA THR A 252 -3.29 -1.65 -14.29
C THR A 252 -4.36 -1.81 -13.23
N GLU A 253 -5.00 -0.70 -12.88
CA GLU A 253 -6.08 -0.67 -11.90
C GLU A 253 -7.26 -1.54 -12.34
N GLY A 254 -7.79 -2.34 -11.41
CA GLY A 254 -8.90 -3.26 -11.66
C GLY A 254 -8.52 -4.56 -12.37
N VAL A 255 -7.25 -4.73 -12.78
CA VAL A 255 -6.76 -5.94 -13.45
C VAL A 255 -5.72 -6.66 -12.61
N ASN A 256 -4.70 -5.95 -12.14
CA ASN A 256 -3.64 -6.52 -11.30
C ASN A 256 -3.19 -5.57 -10.18
N LEU A 257 -3.93 -4.48 -9.99
CA LEU A 257 -3.73 -3.48 -8.97
C LEU A 257 -5.07 -2.92 -8.48
N TRP A 258 -5.22 -2.73 -7.17
CA TRP A 258 -6.40 -2.09 -6.57
C TRP A 258 -5.96 -1.14 -5.46
N HIS A 259 -6.61 0.01 -5.36
CA HIS A 259 -6.37 0.96 -4.27
C HIS A 259 -7.25 0.66 -3.04
N PHE A 260 -6.64 0.77 -1.85
CA PHE A 260 -7.32 0.64 -0.56
C PHE A 260 -6.80 1.71 0.42
N ILE A 261 -7.52 2.81 0.58
CA ILE A 261 -7.12 3.96 1.43
C ILE A 261 -8.28 4.45 2.26
#